data_AF-A0A9X8VG03-F1
#
_entry.id   AF-A0A9X8VG03-F1
#
_cell.length_a   1.000
_cell.length_b   1.000
_cell.length_c   1.000
_cell.angle_alpha   90.00
_cell.angle_beta   90.00
_cell.angle_gamma   90.00
#
_symmetry.space_group_name_H-M   'P 1'
#
loop_
_entity.id
_entity.type
_entity.pdbx_description
1 polymer ?
#
loop_
_entity_poly.entity_id
_entity_poly.type
_entity_poly.pdbx_seq_one_letter_code
_entity_poly.pdbx_strand_id
1 'polypeptide(L)' 'ITVDVPHGDAWLREEGSRPLVLIAGGTGFSYARSILLTALEQQPDRDISIYWGGRELKHLYDLSELEALSLQH' A
#
# COMPACT_ATOMS: atom_id res chain seq x y z
N ILE A 1 -4.06 -21.26 14.84
CA ILE A 1 -3.11 -21.32 13.70
C ILE A 1 -1.76 -20.90 14.25
N THR A 2 -0.69 -21.64 13.98
CA THR A 2 0.69 -21.23 14.31
C THR A 2 1.30 -20.59 13.07
N VAL A 3 1.93 -19.42 13.22
CA VAL A 3 2.46 -18.63 12.11
C VAL A 3 3.93 -18.33 12.40
N ASP A 4 4.80 -18.51 11.40
CA ASP A 4 6.22 -18.13 11.45
C ASP A 4 6.41 -16.84 10.64
N VAL A 5 6.97 -15.81 11.30
CA VAL A 5 7.10 -14.42 10.82
C VAL A 5 8.21 -13.68 11.59
N PRO A 6 8.85 -12.64 11.02
CA PRO A 6 8.67 -12.08 9.67
C PRO A 6 9.63 -12.68 8.61
N HIS A 7 9.27 -12.56 7.34
CA HIS A 7 10.11 -12.94 6.20
C HIS A 7 10.01 -11.92 5.04
N GLY A 8 11.05 -11.86 4.20
CA GLY A 8 11.12 -11.00 3.01
C GLY A 8 11.91 -9.70 3.22
N ASP A 9 12.55 -9.20 2.15
CA ASP A 9 13.47 -8.06 2.20
C ASP A 9 12.91 -6.77 1.57
N ALA A 10 11.72 -6.88 0.99
CA ALA A 10 10.97 -5.74 0.50
C ALA A 10 10.19 -5.17 1.69
N TRP A 11 10.56 -3.97 2.13
CA TRP A 11 9.93 -3.23 3.22
C TRP A 11 10.13 -1.72 3.00
N LEU A 12 9.27 -0.89 3.61
CA LEU A 12 9.32 0.56 3.48
C LEU A 12 10.66 1.12 3.97
N ARG A 13 11.46 1.69 3.09
CA ARG A 13 12.72 2.35 3.48
C ARG A 13 12.40 3.66 4.19
N GLU A 14 12.89 3.80 5.42
CA GLU A 14 12.68 4.98 6.28
C GLU A 14 13.46 6.21 5.79
N GLU A 15 14.50 6.00 4.98
CA GLU A 15 15.36 7.08 4.51
C GLU A 15 14.80 7.83 3.29
N GLY A 16 14.31 9.05 3.57
CA GLY A 16 14.06 10.11 2.61
C GLY A 16 12.58 10.40 2.34
N SER A 17 12.32 11.63 1.88
CA SER A 17 11.00 12.14 1.49
C SER A 17 10.70 11.97 -0.01
N ARG A 18 11.42 11.06 -0.68
CA ARG A 18 11.23 10.82 -2.11
C ARG A 18 9.80 10.31 -2.37
N PRO A 19 9.13 10.77 -3.44
CA PRO A 19 7.84 10.25 -3.83
C PRO A 19 7.85 8.73 -3.93
N LEU A 20 6.75 8.10 -3.51
CA LEU A 20 6.61 6.65 -3.47
C LEU A 20 5.66 6.19 -4.58
N VAL A 21 6.06 5.17 -5.33
CA VAL A 21 5.18 4.49 -6.30
C VAL A 21 4.96 3.06 -5.85
N LEU A 22 3.71 2.70 -5.60
CA LEU A 22 3.29 1.36 -5.21
C LEU A 22 2.53 0.71 -6.36
N ILE A 23 2.92 -0.52 -6.72
CA ILE A 23 2.28 -1.29 -7.79
C ILE A 23 1.82 -2.62 -7.19
N ALA A 24 0.52 -2.87 -7.27
CA ALA A 24 -0.12 -4.08 -6.80
C ALA A 24 -0.88 -4.77 -7.93
N GLY A 25 -0.79 -6.09 -8.00
CA GLY A 25 -1.61 -6.93 -8.87
C GLY A 25 -2.38 -7.95 -8.05
N GLY A 26 -3.69 -8.05 -8.27
CA GLY A 26 -4.55 -9.01 -7.56
C GLY A 26 -4.38 -8.92 -6.04
N THR A 27 -4.03 -10.03 -5.40
CA THR A 27 -3.85 -10.15 -3.94
C THR A 27 -2.60 -9.46 -3.39
N GLY A 28 -1.68 -9.03 -4.27
CA GLY A 28 -0.50 -8.25 -3.89
C GLY A 28 -0.83 -6.88 -3.28
N PHE A 29 -2.08 -6.45 -3.33
CA PHE A 29 -2.55 -5.23 -2.67
C PHE A 29 -2.37 -5.24 -1.16
N SER A 30 -2.52 -6.40 -0.51
CA SER A 30 -2.29 -6.54 0.94
C SER A 30 -0.93 -5.99 1.38
N TYR A 31 0.12 -6.30 0.62
CA TYR A 31 1.47 -5.82 0.87
C TYR A 31 1.62 -4.32 0.57
N ALA A 32 1.11 -3.86 -0.57
CA ALA A 32 1.14 -2.43 -0.92
C ALA A 32 0.37 -1.58 0.10
N ARG A 33 -0.78 -2.04 0.58
CA ARG A 33 -1.59 -1.39 1.60
C ARG A 33 -0.84 -1.26 2.93
N SER A 34 -0.13 -2.31 3.35
CA SER A 34 0.71 -2.23 4.56
C SER A 34 1.75 -1.12 4.46
N ILE A 35 2.45 -1.02 3.32
CA ILE A 35 3.45 0.04 3.09
C ILE A 35 2.80 1.42 3.03
N LEU A 36 1.69 1.55 2.30
CA LEU A 36 0.96 2.81 2.15
C LEU A 36 0.57 3.40 3.50
N LEU A 37 -0.06 2.59 4.35
CA LEU A 37 -0.54 3.05 5.66
C LEU A 37 0.63 3.44 6.57
N THR A 38 1.69 2.64 6.63
CA THR A 38 2.89 2.99 7.41
C THR A 38 3.56 4.26 6.88
N ALA A 39 3.61 4.45 5.55
CA ALA A 39 4.21 5.64 4.96
C ALA A 39 3.40 6.91 5.28
N LEU A 40 2.07 6.86 5.22
CA LEU A 40 1.19 7.98 5.57
C LEU A 40 1.20 8.27 7.08
N GLU A 41 1.32 7.25 7.92
CA GLU A 41 1.45 7.44 9.37
C GLU A 41 2.78 8.13 9.73
N GLN A 42 3.88 7.74 9.08
CA GLN A 42 5.20 8.32 9.31
C GLN A 42 5.38 9.70 8.66
N GLN A 43 4.83 9.90 7.47
CA GLN A 43 4.96 11.11 6.65
C GLN A 43 3.63 11.40 5.93
N PRO A 44 2.66 12.04 6.63
CA PRO A 44 1.30 12.28 6.09
C PRO A 44 1.25 13.06 4.78
N ASP A 45 2.24 13.93 4.55
CA ASP A 45 2.33 14.80 3.36
C ASP A 45 3.20 14.21 2.24
N ARG A 46 3.62 12.94 2.37
CA ARG A 46 4.46 12.30 1.35
C ARG A 46 3.65 12.08 0.07
N ASP A 47 4.22 12.43 -1.07
CA ASP A 47 3.64 12.12 -2.37
C ASP A 47 3.69 10.61 -2.62
N ILE A 48 2.51 9.97 -2.72
CA ILE A 48 2.37 8.53 -2.93
C ILE A 48 1.40 8.28 -4.08
N SER A 49 1.87 7.58 -5.11
CA SER A 49 1.05 7.05 -6.20
C SER A 49 0.87 5.55 -6.04
N ILE A 50 -0.37 5.07 -6.10
CA ILE A 50 -0.69 3.64 -6.05
C ILE A 50 -1.42 3.19 -7.32
N TYR A 51 -0.95 2.09 -7.90
CA TYR A 51 -1.57 1.43 -9.03
C TYR A 51 -1.99 0.03 -8.60
N TRP A 52 -3.29 -0.24 -8.61
CA TRP A 52 -3.83 -1.56 -8.29
C TRP A 52 -4.54 -2.17 -9.50
N GLY A 53 -3.90 -3.17 -10.10
CA GLY A 53 -4.44 -3.92 -11.23
C GLY A 53 -5.24 -5.14 -10.79
N GLY A 54 -6.49 -5.22 -11.26
CA GLY A 54 -7.36 -6.39 -11.13
C GLY A 54 -8.03 -6.72 -12.46
N ARG A 55 -8.37 -8.00 -12.69
CA ARG A 55 -9.07 -8.42 -13.92
C ARG A 55 -10.51 -7.89 -14.02
N GLU A 56 -11.15 -7.69 -12.87
CA GLU A 56 -12.54 -7.23 -12.73
C GLU A 56 -12.60 -6.33 -11.49
N LEU A 57 -13.59 -5.43 -11.43
CA LEU A 57 -13.73 -4.48 -10.32
C LEU A 57 -13.85 -5.17 -8.96
N LYS A 58 -14.52 -6.32 -8.88
CA LYS A 58 -14.65 -7.12 -7.64
C LYS A 58 -13.31 -7.61 -7.07
N HIS A 59 -12.26 -7.64 -7.87
CA HIS A 59 -10.92 -8.01 -7.42
C HIS A 59 -10.21 -6.84 -6.74
N LEU A 60 -10.74 -5.62 -6.88
CA LEU A 60 -10.30 -4.43 -6.16
C LEU A 60 -11.11 -4.29 -4.86
N TYR A 61 -10.98 -5.29 -3.99
CA TYR A 61 -11.88 -5.52 -2.84
C TYR A 61 -11.89 -4.40 -1.79
N ASP A 62 -10.82 -3.60 -1.68
CA ASP A 62 -10.69 -2.47 -0.75
C ASP A 62 -10.63 -1.12 -1.50
N LEU A 63 -11.16 -1.06 -2.74
CA LEU A 63 -11.08 0.15 -3.56
C LEU A 63 -11.74 1.36 -2.89
N SER A 64 -12.89 1.18 -2.24
CA SER A 64 -13.60 2.27 -1.56
C SER A 64 -12.81 2.84 -0.37
N GLU A 65 -12.08 2.00 0.36
CA GLU A 65 -11.20 2.46 1.44
C GLU A 65 -10.02 3.26 0.87
N LEU A 66 -9.44 2.79 -0.24
CA LEU A 66 -8.35 3.49 -0.93
C LEU A 66 -8.80 4.87 -1.45
N GLU A 67 -9.99 4.95 -2.02
CA GLU A 67 -10.60 6.22 -2.47
C GLU A 67 -10.84 7.17 -1.30
N ALA A 68 -11.33 6.67 -0.16
CA ALA A 68 -11.52 7.49 1.03
C ALA A 68 -10.20 8.04 1.58
N LEU A 69 -9.14 7.22 1.57
CA LEU A 69 -7.80 7.62 2.01
C LEU A 69 -7.22 8.73 1.12
N SER A 70 -7.44 8.65 -0.19
CA SER A 70 -7.04 9.67 -1.17
C SER A 70 -7.76 11.02 -1.00
N LEU A 71 -8.86 11.08 -0.25
CA LEU A 71 -9.54 12.34 0.07
C LEU A 71 -9.02 12.96 1.37
N GLN A 72 -8.33 12.19 2.19
CA GLN A 72 -7.79 12.62 3.49
C GLN A 72 -6.35 13.13 3.39
N HIS A 73 -5.61 12.68 2.37
CA HIS A 73 -4.22 13.04 2.06
C HIS A 73 -4.14 13.59 0.63
#